data_AF-A0A1V4HPB0-F1
#
_entry.id   AF-A0A1V4HPB0-F1
#
_cell.length_a   1.000
_cell.length_b   1.000
_cell.length_c   1.000
_cell.angle_alpha   90.00
_cell.angle_beta   90.00
_cell.angle_gamma   90.00
#
_symmetry.space_group_name_H-M   'P 1'
#
loop_
_entity.id
_entity.type
_entity.pdbx_description
1 polymer ?
#
loop_
_entity_poly.entity_id
_entity_poly.type
_entity_poly.pdbx_seq_one_letter_code
_entity_poly.pdbx_strand_id
1 'polypeptide(L)'
;MEQLDRIKLMVREYQGNIKSHLTQQQEKKASWADRLADHIATFGGSWTFIVLFSLFLLGWMAINLTAIAYDKPPFILLNLILSCIAAFQAPVILMSQNRQAARDKQEAILDFAINYRAEQENIELKTLLERLDQRMERLEQQGLERSLDRGPEEE
;
A
#
# COMPACT_ATOMS: atom_id res chain seq x y z
N MET A 1 -26.39 -19.97 -0.24
CA MET A 1 -25.30 -19.84 -1.23
C MET A 1 -25.38 -18.51 -1.99
N GLU A 2 -26.53 -18.16 -2.57
CA GLU A 2 -26.71 -16.96 -3.41
C GLU A 2 -26.45 -15.60 -2.72
N GLN A 3 -26.78 -15.44 -1.43
CA GLN A 3 -26.53 -14.19 -0.71
C GLN A 3 -25.04 -13.96 -0.36
N LEU A 4 -24.29 -15.05 -0.16
CA LEU A 4 -22.85 -15.00 0.16
C LEU A 4 -22.03 -14.50 -1.03
N ASP A 5 -22.40 -14.91 -2.24
CA ASP A 5 -21.78 -14.42 -3.48
C ASP A 5 -22.12 -12.96 -3.76
N ARG A 6 -23.35 -12.54 -3.45
CA ARG A 6 -23.79 -11.14 -3.60
C ARG A 6 -23.03 -10.20 -2.67
N ILE A 7 -22.80 -10.61 -1.43
CA ILE A 7 -22.00 -9.86 -0.45
C ILE A 7 -20.53 -9.81 -0.88
N LYS A 8 -19.95 -10.92 -1.33
CA LYS A 8 -18.56 -10.94 -1.85
C LYS A 8 -18.39 -10.02 -3.05
N LEU A 9 -19.35 -9.98 -3.97
CA LEU A 9 -19.34 -9.08 -5.12
C LEU A 9 -19.41 -7.61 -4.68
N MET A 10 -20.31 -7.28 -3.76
CA MET A 10 -20.46 -5.90 -3.26
C MET A 10 -19.21 -5.41 -2.53
N VAL A 11 -18.60 -6.25 -1.68
CA VAL A 11 -17.33 -5.93 -0.99
C VAL A 11 -16.20 -5.71 -1.99
N ARG A 12 -16.10 -6.55 -3.03
CA ARG A 12 -15.07 -6.45 -4.07
C ARG A 12 -15.22 -5.19 -4.90
N GLU A 13 -16.45 -4.80 -5.22
CA GLU A 13 -16.78 -3.58 -5.96
C GLU A 13 -16.49 -2.32 -5.14
N TYR A 14 -16.82 -2.33 -3.85
CA TYR A 14 -16.47 -1.24 -2.92
C TYR A 14 -14.95 -1.10 -2.72
N GLN A 15 -14.23 -2.22 -2.52
CA GLN A 15 -12.77 -2.19 -2.41
C GLN A 15 -12.10 -1.70 -3.70
N GLY A 16 -12.62 -2.09 -4.86
CA GLY A 16 -12.14 -1.65 -6.16
C GLY A 16 -12.31 -0.15 -6.37
N ASN A 17 -13.51 0.38 -6.08
CA ASN A 17 -13.79 1.80 -6.23
C ASN A 17 -12.97 2.66 -5.26
N ILE A 18 -12.83 2.28 -3.99
CA ILE A 18 -12.06 3.10 -3.03
C ILE A 18 -10.60 3.20 -3.46
N LYS A 19 -9.97 2.08 -3.85
CA LYS A 19 -8.58 2.11 -4.36
C LYS A 19 -8.45 2.95 -5.62
N SER A 20 -9.34 2.76 -6.61
CA SER A 20 -9.23 3.49 -7.88
C SER A 20 -9.42 4.99 -7.72
N HIS A 21 -10.35 5.44 -6.87
CA HIS A 21 -10.59 6.87 -6.63
C HIS A 21 -9.41 7.55 -5.91
N LEU A 22 -8.71 6.84 -5.03
CA LEU A 22 -7.51 7.34 -4.35
C LEU A 22 -6.30 7.43 -5.30
N THR A 23 -6.08 6.40 -6.13
CA THR A 23 -5.01 6.41 -7.13
C THR A 23 -5.21 7.53 -8.15
N GLN A 24 -6.46 7.76 -8.61
CA GLN A 24 -6.78 8.80 -9.58
C GLN A 24 -6.54 10.23 -9.06
N GLN A 25 -6.74 10.48 -7.76
CA GLN A 25 -6.49 11.79 -7.16
C GLN A 25 -4.98 12.07 -7.02
N GLN A 26 -4.18 11.03 -6.83
CA GLN A 26 -2.72 11.14 -6.70
C GLN A 26 -2.01 11.28 -8.05
N GLU A 27 -2.50 10.65 -9.12
CA GLU A 27 -1.90 10.79 -10.46
C GLU A 27 -2.06 12.19 -11.05
N LYS A 28 -3.15 12.90 -10.73
CA LYS A 28 -3.45 14.22 -11.30
C LYS A 28 -2.49 15.34 -10.87
N LYS A 29 -1.54 15.09 -9.96
CA LYS A 29 -0.59 16.10 -9.44
C LYS A 29 0.89 15.82 -9.73
N ALA A 30 1.23 14.71 -10.40
CA ALA A 30 2.64 14.42 -10.67
C ALA A 30 3.19 15.41 -11.71
N SER A 31 4.04 16.33 -11.27
CA SER A 31 4.78 17.22 -12.17
C SER A 31 5.74 16.38 -13.02
N TRP A 32 6.13 16.88 -14.20
CA TRP A 32 7.14 16.23 -15.04
C TRP A 32 8.44 15.92 -14.27
N ALA A 33 8.85 16.85 -13.39
CA ALA A 33 10.01 16.69 -12.52
C ALA A 33 9.83 15.54 -11.50
N ASP A 34 8.61 15.31 -11.02
CA ASP A 34 8.32 14.22 -10.07
C ASP A 34 8.51 12.85 -10.72
N ARG A 35 8.02 12.71 -11.95
CA ARG A 35 8.15 11.48 -12.75
C ARG A 35 9.62 11.20 -13.09
N LEU A 36 10.39 12.24 -13.41
CA LEU A 36 11.82 12.12 -13.68
C LEU A 36 12.58 11.69 -12.42
N ALA A 37 12.28 12.29 -11.27
CA ALA A 37 12.92 11.94 -9.99
C ALA A 37 12.64 10.48 -9.58
N ASP A 38 11.40 9.99 -9.76
CA ASP A 38 11.09 8.57 -9.51
C ASP A 38 11.87 7.65 -10.44
N HIS A 39 11.96 7.99 -11.72
CA HIS A 39 12.72 7.17 -12.68
C HIS A 39 14.21 7.12 -12.31
N ILE A 40 14.81 8.26 -11.93
CA ILE A 40 16.21 8.33 -11.50
C ILE A 40 16.43 7.56 -10.20
N ALA A 41 15.53 7.66 -9.22
CA ALA A 41 15.63 6.92 -7.96
C ALA A 41 15.54 5.41 -8.17
N THR A 42 14.60 4.97 -9.02
CA THR A 42 14.41 3.54 -9.32
C THR A 42 15.58 2.97 -10.12
N PHE A 43 16.09 3.73 -11.10
CA PHE A 43 17.23 3.32 -11.92
C PHE A 43 18.54 3.31 -11.13
N GLY A 44 18.79 4.35 -10.33
CA GLY A 44 19.99 4.46 -9.49
C GLY A 44 20.06 3.43 -8.35
N GLY A 45 18.91 2.87 -7.93
CA GLY A 45 18.84 1.81 -6.92
C GLY A 45 19.01 0.38 -7.46
N SER A 46 19.18 0.20 -8.78
CA SER A 46 19.31 -1.14 -9.36
C SER A 46 20.73 -1.70 -9.27
N TRP A 47 20.84 -3.00 -8.95
CA TRP A 47 22.11 -3.74 -9.02
C TRP A 47 22.74 -3.71 -10.40
N THR A 48 21.94 -3.70 -11.47
CA THR A 48 22.46 -3.64 -12.85
C THR A 48 23.12 -2.30 -13.17
N PHE A 49 22.60 -1.19 -12.61
CA PHE A 49 23.18 0.13 -12.78
C PHE A 49 24.55 0.23 -12.10
N ILE A 50 24.67 -0.30 -10.87
CA ILE A 50 25.93 -0.30 -10.12
C ILE A 50 27.02 -1.02 -10.92
N VAL A 51 26.75 -2.22 -11.43
CA VAL A 51 27.73 -3.00 -12.20
C VAL A 51 28.13 -2.30 -13.50
N LEU A 52 27.17 -1.79 -14.27
CA LEU A 52 27.45 -1.07 -15.52
C LEU A 52 28.26 0.21 -15.26
N PHE A 53 27.90 0.97 -14.23
CA PHE A 53 28.57 2.20 -13.86
C PHE A 53 30.01 1.95 -13.38
N SER A 54 30.24 0.91 -12.58
CA SER A 54 31.59 0.49 -12.19
C SER A 54 32.44 0.07 -13.39
N LEU A 55 31.89 -0.71 -14.33
CA LEU A 55 32.59 -1.08 -15.56
C LEU A 55 32.95 0.14 -16.42
N PHE A 56 32.03 1.10 -16.53
CA PHE A 56 32.27 2.36 -17.23
C PHE A 56 33.42 3.16 -16.58
N LEU A 57 33.42 3.31 -15.26
CA LEU A 57 34.49 4.00 -14.54
C LEU A 57 35.86 3.32 -14.74
N LEU A 58 35.91 2.00 -14.61
CA LEU A 58 37.14 1.24 -14.84
C LEU A 58 37.62 1.36 -16.30
N GLY A 59 36.71 1.32 -17.27
CA GLY A 59 37.03 1.52 -18.68
C GLY A 59 37.58 2.92 -18.96
N TRP A 60 36.97 3.95 -18.37
CA TRP A 60 37.43 5.34 -18.49
C TRP A 60 38.84 5.53 -17.91
N MET A 61 39.09 4.96 -16.72
CA MET A 61 40.41 4.98 -16.09
C MET A 61 41.45 4.28 -16.96
N ALA A 62 41.13 3.09 -17.51
CA ALA A 62 42.03 2.33 -18.37
C ALA A 62 42.42 3.11 -19.65
N ILE A 63 41.44 3.73 -20.33
CA ILE A 63 41.68 4.53 -21.54
C ILE A 63 42.57 5.75 -21.25
N ASN A 64 42.31 6.46 -20.14
CA ASN A 64 43.10 7.64 -19.75
C ASN A 64 44.52 7.28 -19.30
N LEU A 65 44.74 6.05 -18.84
CA LEU A 65 46.05 5.55 -18.43
C LEU A 65 46.93 5.15 -19.62
N THR A 66 46.34 4.66 -20.72
CA THR A 66 47.09 4.05 -21.83
C THR A 66 47.09 4.83 -23.14
N ALA A 67 46.02 5.56 -23.46
CA ALA A 67 45.79 6.05 -24.83
C ALA A 67 45.78 7.58 -24.95
N ILE A 68 45.08 8.29 -24.05
CA ILE A 68 44.98 9.75 -24.12
C ILE A 68 44.93 10.33 -22.71
N ALA A 69 45.97 11.07 -22.31
CA ALA A 69 46.14 11.57 -20.95
C ALA A 69 45.34 12.86 -20.69
N TYR A 70 44.01 12.82 -20.92
CA TYR A 70 43.11 13.95 -20.60
C TYR A 70 42.93 14.12 -19.09
N ASP A 71 42.84 13.01 -18.34
CA ASP A 71 42.73 13.00 -16.88
C ASP A 71 43.81 12.09 -16.26
N LYS A 72 44.99 12.65 -16.01
CA LYS A 72 46.12 11.90 -15.42
C LYS A 72 45.82 11.52 -13.96
N PRO A 73 46.38 10.41 -13.46
CA PRO A 73 46.31 10.08 -12.03
C PRO A 73 46.76 11.30 -11.21
N PRO A 74 45.95 11.78 -10.24
CA PRO A 74 44.89 11.07 -9.49
C PRO A 74 43.44 11.19 -10.01
N PHE A 75 43.19 11.51 -11.29
CA PHE A 75 41.86 11.62 -11.92
C PHE A 75 40.98 12.74 -11.35
N ILE A 76 41.44 13.99 -11.45
CA ILE A 76 40.77 15.16 -10.84
C ILE A 76 39.42 15.46 -11.50
N LEU A 77 39.30 15.28 -12.82
CA LEU A 77 38.07 15.57 -13.55
C LEU A 77 36.99 14.54 -13.21
N LEU A 78 37.37 13.26 -13.18
CA LEU A 78 36.47 12.18 -12.78
C LEU A 78 35.97 12.38 -11.34
N ASN A 79 36.86 12.77 -10.43
CA ASN A 79 36.51 13.04 -9.04
C ASN A 79 35.52 14.22 -8.92
N LEU A 80 35.75 15.30 -9.67
CA LEU A 80 34.86 16.47 -9.71
C LEU A 80 33.45 16.10 -10.20
N ILE A 81 33.37 15.35 -11.30
CA ILE A 81 32.08 14.93 -11.88
C ILE A 81 31.33 14.02 -10.90
N LEU A 82 32.00 13.03 -10.32
CA LEU A 82 31.40 12.12 -9.34
C LEU A 82 30.88 12.87 -8.11
N SER A 83 31.66 13.83 -7.60
CA SER A 83 31.26 14.65 -6.45
C SER A 83 30.02 15.49 -6.77
N CYS A 84 29.94 16.07 -7.97
CA CYS A 84 28.77 16.81 -8.40
C CYS A 84 27.53 15.91 -8.50
N ILE A 85 27.65 14.74 -9.13
CA ILE A 85 26.55 13.76 -9.22
C ILE A 85 26.08 13.34 -7.83
N ALA A 86 27.01 13.00 -6.92
CA ALA A 86 26.70 12.61 -5.55
C ALA A 86 25.97 13.71 -4.77
N ALA A 87 26.37 14.99 -4.95
CA ALA A 87 25.70 16.12 -4.32
C ALA A 87 24.24 16.27 -4.76
N PHE A 88 23.94 16.02 -6.05
CA PHE A 88 22.57 16.04 -6.56
C PHE A 88 21.75 14.78 -6.21
N GLN A 89 22.41 13.66 -5.90
CA GLN A 89 21.71 12.42 -5.55
C GLN A 89 20.91 12.55 -4.24
N ALA A 90 21.49 13.14 -3.19
CA ALA A 90 20.83 13.20 -1.88
C ALA A 90 19.48 13.95 -1.90
N PRO A 91 19.34 15.14 -2.53
CA PRO A 91 18.05 15.82 -2.66
C PRO A 91 17.04 15.06 -3.51
N VAL A 92 17.46 14.43 -4.61
CA VAL A 92 16.56 13.65 -5.48
C VAL A 92 16.01 12.43 -4.74
N ILE A 93 16.88 11.73 -4.00
CA ILE A 93 16.49 10.62 -3.14
C ILE A 93 15.53 11.12 -2.05
N LEU A 94 15.84 12.23 -1.38
CA LEU A 94 14.98 12.80 -0.34
C LEU A 94 13.61 13.23 -0.88
N MET A 95 13.55 13.80 -2.09
CA MET A 95 12.28 14.14 -2.76
C MET A 95 11.45 12.89 -3.06
N SER A 96 12.06 11.82 -3.58
CA SER A 96 11.35 10.56 -3.82
C SER A 96 10.88 9.92 -2.51
N GLN A 97 11.71 9.93 -1.46
CA GLN A 97 11.35 9.43 -0.12
C GLN A 97 10.21 10.24 0.51
N ASN A 98 10.27 11.56 0.48
CA ASN A 98 9.21 12.42 1.04
C ASN A 98 7.86 12.18 0.33
N ARG A 99 7.89 11.91 -0.99
CA ARG A 99 6.70 11.53 -1.74
C ARG A 99 6.18 10.15 -1.34
N GLN A 100 7.05 9.14 -1.22
CA GLN A 100 6.64 7.80 -0.77
C GLN A 100 6.04 7.86 0.63
N ALA A 101 6.70 8.52 1.58
CA ALA A 101 6.19 8.69 2.95
C ALA A 101 4.81 9.38 3.00
N ALA A 102 4.56 10.36 2.12
CA ALA A 102 3.25 10.99 2.01
C ALA A 102 2.16 10.03 1.50
N ARG A 103 2.50 9.11 0.59
CA ARG A 103 1.58 8.06 0.11
C ARG A 103 1.32 7.04 1.21
N ASP A 104 2.38 6.54 1.85
CA ASP A 104 2.30 5.55 2.93
C ASP A 104 1.44 6.07 4.09
N LYS A 105 1.57 7.36 4.43
CA LYS A 105 0.73 8.00 5.45
C LYS A 105 -0.75 8.01 5.06
N GLN A 106 -1.07 8.28 3.79
CA GLN A 106 -2.46 8.28 3.33
C GLN A 106 -3.04 6.87 3.32
N GLU A 107 -2.28 5.89 2.87
CA GLU A 107 -2.67 4.47 2.90
C GLU A 107 -2.90 3.99 4.33
N ALA A 108 -2.01 4.33 5.27
CA ALA A 108 -2.18 4.00 6.68
C ALA A 108 -3.44 4.60 7.32
N ILE A 109 -3.80 5.84 6.96
CA ILE A 109 -5.04 6.49 7.45
C ILE A 109 -6.27 5.78 6.88
N LEU A 110 -6.23 5.40 5.61
CA LEU A 110 -7.33 4.68 4.98
C LEU A 110 -7.51 3.30 5.63
N ASP A 111 -6.43 2.54 5.79
CA ASP A 111 -6.46 1.22 6.40
C ASP A 111 -7.00 1.29 7.83
N PHE A 112 -6.60 2.31 8.59
CA PHE A 112 -7.16 2.57 9.91
C PHE A 112 -8.69 2.81 9.85
N ALA A 113 -9.16 3.65 8.93
CA ALA A 113 -10.58 3.95 8.79
C ALA A 113 -11.41 2.72 8.38
N ILE A 114 -10.89 1.90 7.46
CA ILE A 114 -11.53 0.64 7.03
C ILE A 114 -11.62 -0.34 8.21
N ASN A 115 -10.52 -0.54 8.93
CA ASN A 115 -10.50 -1.45 10.09
C ASN A 115 -11.46 -0.98 11.19
N TYR A 116 -11.47 0.32 11.48
CA TYR A 116 -12.39 0.90 12.45
C TYR A 116 -13.86 0.69 12.05
N ARG A 117 -14.19 0.88 10.76
CA ARG A 117 -15.54 0.64 10.23
C ARG A 117 -15.93 -0.84 10.34
N ALA A 118 -15.03 -1.75 9.99
CA ALA A 118 -15.26 -3.19 10.11
C ALA A 118 -15.48 -3.63 11.57
N GLU A 119 -14.74 -3.04 12.51
CA GLU A 119 -14.95 -3.28 13.94
C GLU A 119 -16.34 -2.83 14.41
N GLN A 120 -16.79 -1.64 13.99
CA GLN A 120 -18.14 -1.15 14.28
C GLN A 120 -19.23 -2.08 13.73
N GLU A 121 -19.09 -2.53 12.47
CA GLU A 121 -20.02 -3.49 11.85
C GLU A 121 -20.02 -4.83 12.59
N ASN A 122 -18.87 -5.29 13.10
CA ASN A 122 -18.78 -6.51 13.89
C ASN A 122 -19.54 -6.38 15.22
N ILE A 123 -19.42 -5.24 15.90
CA ILE A 123 -20.15 -4.93 17.13
C ILE A 123 -21.66 -4.90 16.86
N GLU A 124 -22.09 -4.28 15.77
CA GLU A 124 -23.49 -4.21 15.38
C GLU A 124 -24.06 -5.62 15.10
N LEU A 125 -23.32 -6.44 14.35
CA LEU A 125 -23.70 -7.83 14.09
C LEU A 125 -23.80 -8.66 15.38
N LYS A 126 -22.86 -8.53 16.31
CA LYS A 126 -22.92 -9.20 17.62
C LYS A 126 -24.18 -8.79 18.40
N THR A 127 -24.47 -7.49 18.43
CA THR A 127 -25.67 -6.96 19.10
C THR A 127 -26.96 -7.51 18.48
N LEU A 128 -27.00 -7.64 17.15
CA LEU A 128 -28.14 -8.24 16.46
C LEU A 128 -28.29 -9.73 16.77
N LEU A 129 -27.19 -10.49 16.83
CA LEU A 129 -27.19 -11.89 17.20
C LEU A 129 -27.70 -12.11 18.63
N GLU A 130 -27.23 -11.32 19.60
CA GLU A 130 -27.71 -11.37 20.99
C GLU A 130 -29.21 -11.09 21.08
N ARG A 131 -29.73 -10.14 20.30
CA ARG A 131 -31.17 -9.85 20.25
C ARG A 131 -31.99 -10.99 19.65
N LEU A 132 -31.45 -11.70 18.66
CA LEU A 132 -32.11 -12.86 18.06
C LEU A 132 -32.14 -14.03 19.05
N ASP A 133 -31.04 -14.26 19.76
CA ASP A 133 -30.93 -15.30 20.78
C ASP A 133 -31.96 -15.09 21.90
N GLN A 134 -32.03 -13.88 22.44
CA GLN A 134 -33.06 -13.49 23.43
C GLN A 134 -34.50 -13.61 22.91
N ARG A 135 -34.74 -13.52 21.60
CA ARG A 135 -36.07 -13.75 21.01
C ARG A 135 -36.38 -15.23 20.91
N MET A 136 -35.40 -16.05 20.52
CA MET A 136 -35.53 -17.51 20.47
C MET A 136 -35.85 -18.08 21.85
N GLU A 137 -35.07 -17.71 22.88
CA GLU A 137 -35.31 -18.16 24.26
C GLU A 137 -36.73 -17.83 24.74
N ARG A 138 -37.22 -16.61 24.45
CA ARG A 138 -38.59 -16.20 24.79
C ARG A 138 -39.65 -17.03 24.05
N LEU A 139 -39.42 -17.34 22.78
CA LEU A 139 -40.35 -18.17 22.00
C LEU A 139 -40.37 -19.61 22.51
N GLU A 140 -39.21 -20.16 22.88
CA GLU A 140 -39.11 -21.49 23.49
C GLU A 140 -39.85 -21.56 24.82
N GLN A 141 -39.66 -20.57 25.70
CA GLN A 141 -40.40 -20.47 26.97
C GLN A 141 -41.92 -20.41 26.76
N GLN A 142 -42.39 -19.56 25.85
CA GLN A 142 -43.82 -19.48 25.51
C GLN A 142 -44.35 -20.78 24.89
N GLY A 143 -43.53 -21.47 24.10
CA GLY A 143 -43.84 -22.78 23.55
C GLY A 143 -44.04 -23.81 24.65
N LEU A 144 -43.08 -23.89 25.59
CA LEU A 144 -43.13 -24.80 26.73
C LEU A 144 -44.36 -24.54 27.62
N GLU A 145 -44.65 -23.28 27.96
CA GLU A 145 -45.82 -22.91 28.78
C GLU A 145 -47.13 -23.34 28.12
N ARG A 146 -47.29 -23.10 26.80
CA ARG A 146 -48.50 -23.54 26.06
C ARG A 146 -48.66 -25.05 25.97
N SER A 147 -47.56 -25.80 25.94
CA SER A 147 -47.61 -27.27 25.99
C SER A 147 -47.91 -27.81 27.39
N LEU A 148 -47.51 -27.10 28.45
CA LEU A 148 -47.87 -27.46 29.83
C LEU A 148 -49.36 -27.21 30.12
N ASP A 149 -49.91 -26.12 29.58
CA ASP A 149 -51.33 -25.75 29.70
C ASP A 149 -52.28 -26.68 28.92
N ARG A 150 -51.73 -27.54 28.03
CA ARG A 150 -52.49 -28.47 27.17
C ARG A 150 -52.50 -29.93 27.61
N GLY A 151 -51.94 -30.30 28.76
CA GLY A 151 -51.93 -31.71 29.19
C GLY A 151 -52.62 -31.94 30.55
N PRO A 152 -53.30 -33.10 30.77
CA PRO A 152 -54.16 -33.92 29.92
C PRO A 152 -55.65 -33.73 30.30
N GLU A 153 -56.50 -33.23 29.38
CA GLU A 153 -57.97 -33.26 29.55
C GLU A 153 -58.64 -34.37 28.73
N GLU A 154 -57.88 -35.36 28.24
CA GLU A 154 -58.41 -36.52 27.55
C GLU A 154 -57.99 -37.81 28.28
N GLU A 155 -58.81 -38.25 29.25
CA GLU A 155 -59.31 -39.62 29.45
C GLU A 155 -60.31 -39.71 30.62
#